data_AF-A0A934LF58-F1
#
_entry.id   AF-A0A934LF58-F1
#
_cell.length_a   1.000
_cell.length_b   1.000
_cell.length_c   1.000
_cell.angle_alpha   90.00
_cell.angle_beta   90.00
_cell.angle_gamma   90.00
#
_symmetry.space_group_name_H-M   'P 1'
#
loop_
_entity.id
_entity.type
_entity.pdbx_description
1 polymer ?
#
loop_
_entity_poly.entity_id
_entity_poly.type
_entity_poly.pdbx_seq_one_letter_code
_entity_poly.pdbx_strand_id
1 'polypeptide(L)' 'ELREYYDPLDGTLLEIEAVPPGYPIVHSFQPDLEAFYAHWLKRPLH' A
#
# COMPACT_ATOMS: atom_id res chain seq x y z
N GLU A 1 -14.07 13.11 -5.87
CA GLU A 1 -12.75 13.62 -5.51
C GLU A 1 -11.72 12.72 -6.16
N LEU A 2 -10.74 13.32 -6.84
CA LEU A 2 -9.58 12.62 -7.36
C LEU A 2 -8.43 12.93 -6.41
N ARG A 3 -7.81 11.91 -5.81
CA ARG A 3 -6.68 12.05 -4.89
C ARG A 3 -5.47 11.37 -5.50
N GLU A 4 -4.34 12.04 -5.47
CA GLU A 4 -3.07 11.57 -6.02
C GLU A 4 -2.04 11.54 -4.87
N TYR A 5 -1.41 10.39 -4.66
CA TYR A 5 -0.45 10.17 -3.58
C TYR A 5 0.96 10.12 -4.18
N TYR A 6 1.82 11.05 -3.76
CA TYR A 6 3.19 11.19 -4.27
C TYR A 6 4.24 10.88 -3.21
N ASP A 7 5.40 10.37 -3.63
CA ASP A 7 6.59 10.29 -2.78
C ASP A 7 7.08 11.72 -2.46
N PRO A 8 7.24 12.11 -1.18
CA PRO A 8 7.76 13.42 -0.81
C PRO A 8 9.21 13.68 -1.21
N LEU A 9 10.00 12.66 -1.57
CA LEU A 9 11.42 12.82 -1.90
C LEU A 9 11.65 13.19 -3.37
N ASP A 10 11.01 12.48 -4.29
CA ASP A 10 11.27 12.61 -5.73
C ASP A 10 10.03 12.95 -6.58
N GLY A 11 8.84 12.99 -5.96
CA GLY A 11 7.59 13.31 -6.64
C GLY A 11 7.02 12.18 -7.50
N THR A 12 7.48 10.94 -7.32
CA THR A 12 6.90 9.77 -8.00
C THR A 12 5.43 9.60 -7.62
N LEU A 13 4.55 9.38 -8.60
CA LEU A 13 3.14 9.07 -8.37
C LEU A 13 2.97 7.61 -7.94
N LEU A 14 2.51 7.41 -6.71
CA LEU A 14 2.41 6.08 -6.08
C LEU A 14 1.02 5.45 -6.23
N GLU A 15 -0.05 6.25 -6.13
CA GLU A 15 -1.44 5.76 -6.15
C GLU A 15 -2.42 6.88 -6.57
N ILE A 16 -3.55 6.49 -7.15
CA ILE A 16 -4.67 7.39 -7.49
C ILE A 16 -5.98 6.81 -6.95
N GLU A 17 -6.71 7.61 -6.17
CA GLU A 17 -8.06 7.27 -5.72
C GLU A 17 -9.12 8.14 -6.41
N ALA A 18 -10.08 7.51 -7.09
CA ALA A 18 -11.26 8.16 -7.65
C ALA A 18 -12.50 7.84 -6.80
N VAL A 19 -12.72 8.60 -5.73
CA VAL A 19 -13.75 8.33 -4.70
C VAL A 19 -14.67 9.53 -4.47
N PRO A 20 -15.90 9.36 -3.94
CA PRO A 20 -16.75 10.49 -3.55
C PRO A 20 -16.08 11.39 -2.49
N PRO A 21 -16.42 12.69 -2.42
CA PRO A 21 -15.90 13.58 -1.37
C PRO A 21 -16.21 13.07 0.03
N GLY A 22 -15.23 13.13 0.93
CA GLY A 22 -15.37 12.66 2.32
C GLY A 22 -15.28 11.14 2.49
N TYR A 23 -15.10 10.37 1.42
CA TYR A 23 -14.79 8.94 1.51
C TYR A 23 -13.46 8.74 2.25
N PRO A 24 -13.34 7.78 3.19
CA PRO A 24 -12.10 7.54 3.92
C PRO A 24 -10.97 7.11 2.98
N ILE A 25 -9.74 7.34 3.41
CA ILE A 25 -8.55 6.84 2.70
C ILE A 25 -8.56 5.31 2.72
N VAL A 26 -8.25 4.68 1.60
CA VAL A 26 -8.29 3.22 1.47
C VAL A 26 -6.96 2.61 1.90
N HIS A 27 -7.00 1.71 2.89
CA HIS A 27 -5.87 0.83 3.18
C HIS A 27 -5.91 -0.37 2.23
N SER A 28 -5.25 -0.24 1.07
CA SER A 28 -5.41 -1.14 -0.08
C SER A 28 -4.88 -2.55 0.17
N PHE A 29 -3.84 -2.72 0.99
CA PHE A 29 -3.23 -4.02 1.21
C PHE A 29 -2.63 -4.18 2.61
N GLN A 30 -2.96 -5.29 3.28
CA GLN A 30 -2.35 -5.72 4.54
C GLN A 30 -1.75 -7.12 4.34
N PRO A 31 -0.45 -7.25 4.03
CA PRO A 31 0.17 -8.56 3.86
C PRO A 31 0.39 -9.27 5.19
N ASP A 32 0.30 -10.59 5.17
CA ASP A 32 0.83 -11.48 6.21
C ASP A 32 2.28 -11.83 5.89
N LEU A 33 3.20 -11.03 6.44
CA LEU A 33 4.64 -11.20 6.20
C LEU A 33 5.17 -12.48 6.85
N GLU A 34 4.64 -12.90 8.00
CA GLU A 34 5.10 -14.10 8.69
C GLU A 34 4.82 -15.34 7.82
N ALA A 35 3.58 -15.49 7.37
CA ALA A 35 3.22 -16.62 6.50
C ALA A 35 3.98 -16.58 5.18
N PHE A 36 4.13 -15.40 4.58
CA PHE A 36 4.86 -15.24 3.32
C PHE A 36 6.32 -15.70 3.44
N TYR A 37 7.04 -15.25 4.47
CA TYR A 37 8.46 -15.60 4.63
C TYR A 37 8.64 -17.02 5.15
N ALA A 38 8.03 -17.36 6.28
CA ALA A 38 8.27 -18.63 6.96
C ALA A 38 7.67 -19.82 6.21
N HIS A 39 6.43 -19.67 5.71
CA HIS A 39 5.69 -20.80 5.16
C HIS A 39 5.83 -20.92 3.64
N TRP A 40 5.88 -19.81 2.90
CA TRP A 40 5.93 -19.86 1.44
C TRP A 40 7.36 -19.85 0.93
N LEU A 41 8.15 -18.85 1.35
CA LEU A 41 9.55 -18.72 0.91
C LEU A 41 10.53 -19.64 1.64
N LYS A 42 10.12 -20.21 2.78
CA LYS A 42 10.98 -21.02 3.67
C LYS A 42 12.23 -20.24 4.11
N ARG A 43 12.07 -18.97 4.44
CA ARG A 43 13.12 -18.05 4.89
C ARG A 43 12.73 -17.37 6.20
N PRO A 44 13.69 -16.99 7.06
CA PRO A 44 13.39 -16.16 8.23
C PRO A 44 12.90 -14.78 7.77
N LEU A 45 12.00 -14.19 8.56
CA LEU A 45 11.64 -12.78 8.45
C LEU A 45 12.81 -11.93 9.01
N HIS A 46 13.13 -10.82 8.34
CA HIS A 46 14.24 -9.93 8.68
C HIS A 46 13.77 -8.69 9.43
#